data_AF-A0A4Y7ZJA6-F1
#
_entry.id   AF-A0A4Y7ZJA6-F1
#
_cell.length_a   1.000
_cell.length_b   1.000
_cell.length_c   1.000
_cell.angle_alpha   90.00
_cell.angle_beta   90.00
_cell.angle_gamma   90.00
#
_symmetry.space_group_name_H-M   'P 1'
#
loop_
_entity.id
_entity.type
_entity.pdbx_description
1 polymer ?
#
loop_
_entity_poly.entity_id
_entity_poly.type
_entity_poly.pdbx_seq_one_letter_code
_entity_poly.pdbx_strand_id
1 'polypeptide(L)'
;MKLIFISLLFLFTNHSFALGRVVSYEEVNTSLFASIENIETCGDWRVNGKLGNFRLLTLYYSGQNLLFVDIVALNDSETQMIPIKGFTFKEVNNDHADITIDNLVCHSLAINKIQINATATNGHNNQVFKFSLIIDGEKNTYQYKEDFSNQ
;
A
#
# COMPACT_ATOMS: atom_id res chain seq x y z
N MET A 1 1.38 -48.79 -48.68
CA MET A 1 1.25 -47.32 -48.55
C MET A 1 0.73 -47.04 -47.14
N LYS A 2 1.61 -46.65 -46.20
CA LYS A 2 1.24 -46.37 -44.79
C LYS A 2 1.18 -44.86 -44.60
N LEU A 3 0.00 -44.31 -44.33
CA LEU A 3 -0.16 -42.92 -43.91
C LEU A 3 0.24 -42.78 -42.44
N ILE A 4 1.18 -41.89 -42.16
CA ILE A 4 1.56 -41.48 -40.80
C ILE A 4 0.77 -40.21 -40.48
N PHE A 5 -0.11 -40.29 -39.48
CA PHE A 5 -0.83 -39.14 -38.91
C PHE A 5 0.11 -38.47 -37.89
N ILE A 6 0.64 -37.29 -38.24
CA ILE A 6 1.38 -36.44 -37.31
C ILE A 6 0.35 -35.58 -36.58
N SER A 7 0.08 -35.92 -35.32
CA SER A 7 -0.77 -35.12 -34.44
C SER A 7 0.04 -33.93 -33.93
N LEU A 8 -0.28 -32.74 -34.43
CA LEU A 8 0.37 -31.49 -34.05
C LEU A 8 -0.21 -31.02 -32.71
N LEU A 9 0.47 -31.33 -31.61
CA LEU A 9 0.12 -30.85 -30.28
C LEU A 9 0.44 -29.35 -30.20
N PHE A 10 -0.56 -28.50 -30.42
CA PHE A 10 -0.46 -27.07 -30.10
C PHE A 10 -0.44 -26.91 -28.57
N LEU A 11 0.76 -26.82 -28.01
CA LEU A 11 0.98 -26.33 -26.66
C LEU A 11 0.65 -24.83 -26.67
N PHE A 12 -0.60 -24.47 -26.38
CA PHE A 12 -0.95 -23.12 -25.96
C PHE A 12 -0.27 -22.89 -24.60
N THR A 13 0.94 -22.33 -24.64
CA THR A 13 1.56 -21.76 -23.45
C THR A 13 0.74 -20.53 -23.09
N ASN A 14 -0.26 -20.71 -22.21
CA ASN A 14 -0.85 -19.62 -21.48
C ASN A 14 0.30 -18.95 -20.72
N HIS A 15 0.85 -17.88 -21.30
CA HIS A 15 1.68 -16.96 -20.55
C HIS A 15 0.76 -16.41 -19.48
N SER A 16 0.88 -16.96 -18.27
CA SER A 16 0.29 -16.38 -17.09
C SER A 16 1.04 -15.06 -16.88
N PHE A 17 0.57 -14.01 -17.56
CA PHE A 17 0.83 -12.66 -17.13
C PHE A 17 0.19 -12.60 -15.74
N ALA A 18 1.01 -12.76 -14.70
CA ALA A 18 0.59 -12.38 -13.36
C ALA A 18 0.32 -10.88 -13.45
N LEU A 19 -0.93 -10.51 -13.74
CA LEU A 19 -1.38 -9.13 -13.72
C LEU A 19 -1.27 -8.72 -12.26
N GLY A 20 -0.21 -7.98 -11.95
CA GLY A 20 -0.09 -7.36 -10.65
C GLY A 20 -1.31 -6.49 -10.37
N ARG A 21 -1.83 -6.57 -9.15
CA ARG A 21 -2.95 -5.76 -8.66
C ARG A 21 -2.51 -4.94 -7.46
N VAL A 22 -3.24 -3.86 -7.23
CA VAL A 22 -3.09 -3.04 -6.03
C VAL A 22 -3.86 -3.70 -4.89
N VAL A 23 -3.18 -3.97 -3.77
CA VAL A 23 -3.83 -4.43 -2.55
C VAL A 23 -4.66 -3.30 -1.96
N SER A 24 -5.94 -3.56 -1.69
CA SER A 24 -6.86 -2.53 -1.21
C SER A 24 -6.82 -2.41 0.31
N TYR A 25 -7.22 -1.26 0.85
CA TYR A 25 -7.37 -1.10 2.28
C TYR A 25 -8.50 -1.96 2.86
N GLU A 26 -9.56 -2.24 2.08
CA GLU A 26 -10.63 -3.14 2.50
C GLU A 26 -10.11 -4.57 2.78
N GLU A 27 -9.14 -5.01 1.98
CA GLU A 27 -8.49 -6.31 2.17
C GLU A 27 -7.70 -6.36 3.48
N VAL A 28 -7.06 -5.26 3.89
CA VAL A 28 -6.38 -5.11 5.19
C VAL A 28 -7.35 -5.28 6.35
N ASN A 29 -8.51 -4.63 6.28
CA ASN A 29 -9.50 -4.68 7.36
C ASN A 29 -10.28 -6.01 7.43
N THR A 30 -10.08 -6.92 6.48
CA THR A 30 -10.84 -8.18 6.39
C THR A 30 -9.93 -9.39 6.39
N SER A 31 -9.11 -9.53 5.35
CA SER A 31 -8.37 -10.75 5.03
C SER A 31 -6.90 -10.69 5.46
N LEU A 32 -6.32 -9.49 5.51
CA LEU A 32 -4.90 -9.28 5.79
C LEU A 32 -4.62 -8.63 7.15
N PHE A 33 -5.62 -8.59 8.04
CA PHE A 33 -5.46 -8.00 9.37
C PHE A 33 -4.32 -8.67 10.17
N ALA A 34 -4.18 -10.00 10.04
CA ALA A 34 -3.12 -10.76 10.70
C ALA A 34 -1.72 -10.51 10.12
N SER A 35 -1.61 -9.83 8.97
CA SER A 35 -0.35 -9.45 8.33
C SER A 35 0.16 -8.08 8.76
N ILE A 36 -0.57 -7.36 9.63
CA ILE A 36 -0.13 -6.07 10.18
C ILE A 36 1.04 -6.30 11.14
N GLU A 37 2.19 -5.72 10.81
CA GLU A 37 3.39 -5.79 11.62
C GLU A 37 3.54 -4.57 12.53
N ASN A 38 3.13 -3.40 12.04
CA ASN A 38 3.26 -2.14 12.78
C ASN A 38 2.09 -1.20 12.52
N ILE A 39 1.75 -0.41 13.55
CA ILE A 39 0.81 0.70 13.48
C ILE A 39 1.44 1.91 14.17
N GLU A 40 1.63 2.99 13.42
CA GLU A 40 2.20 4.24 13.92
C GLU A 40 1.19 5.38 13.78
N THR A 41 1.00 6.19 14.82
CA THR A 41 0.18 7.41 14.72
C THR A 41 1.00 8.55 14.13
N CYS A 42 0.53 9.12 13.01
CA CYS A 42 1.30 10.06 12.19
C CYS A 42 0.90 11.53 12.36
N GLY A 43 -0.30 11.79 12.87
CA GLY A 43 -0.83 13.14 12.96
C GLY A 43 -2.32 13.18 13.23
N ASP A 44 -2.81 14.38 13.48
CA ASP A 44 -4.21 14.60 13.85
C ASP A 44 -5.10 14.83 12.63
N TRP A 45 -6.33 14.36 12.76
CA TRP A 45 -7.40 14.57 11.79
C TRP A 45 -8.60 15.22 12.47
N ARG A 46 -9.20 16.20 11.81
CA ARG A 46 -10.39 16.92 12.24
C ARG A 46 -11.22 17.39 11.06
N VAL A 47 -12.43 16.87 10.91
CA VAL A 47 -13.42 17.32 9.91
C VAL A 47 -14.80 17.35 10.56
N ASN A 48 -15.56 18.42 10.33
CA ASN A 48 -16.92 18.59 10.84
C ASN A 48 -17.05 18.34 12.37
N GLY A 49 -16.06 18.78 13.15
CA GLY A 49 -16.03 18.59 14.60
C GLY A 49 -15.63 17.19 15.08
N LYS A 50 -15.56 16.18 14.20
CA LYS A 50 -15.03 14.86 14.56
C LYS A 50 -13.51 14.95 14.72
N LEU A 51 -13.00 14.33 15.78
CA LEU A 51 -11.57 14.24 16.09
C LEU A 51 -11.07 12.83 15.81
N GLY A 52 -9.84 12.74 15.31
CA GLY A 52 -9.23 11.48 14.94
C GLY A 52 -7.74 11.59 14.70
N ASN A 53 -7.16 10.51 14.23
CA ASN A 53 -5.74 10.43 13.91
C ASN A 53 -5.52 9.68 12.60
N PHE A 54 -4.47 10.07 11.88
CA PHE A 54 -3.89 9.22 10.85
C PHE A 54 -3.05 8.14 11.50
N ARG A 55 -3.22 6.90 11.06
CA ARG A 55 -2.32 5.80 11.39
C ARG A 55 -1.69 5.26 10.12
N LEU A 56 -0.37 5.07 10.16
CA LEU A 56 0.38 4.35 9.16
C LEU A 56 0.44 2.88 9.56
N LEU A 57 0.01 2.02 8.66
CA LEU A 57 0.02 0.57 8.83
C LEU A 57 1.08 0.01 7.90
N THR A 58 1.98 -0.79 8.46
CA THR A 58 2.95 -1.59 7.70
C THR A 58 2.56 -3.04 7.81
N LEU A 59 2.46 -3.71 6.67
CA LEU A 59 2.15 -5.13 6.58
C LEU A 59 3.28 -5.86 5.88
N TYR A 60 3.41 -7.15 6.18
CA TYR A 60 4.19 -8.08 5.36
C TYR A 60 3.27 -9.18 4.82
N TYR A 61 3.16 -9.24 3.49
CA TYR A 61 2.28 -10.19 2.82
C TYR A 61 2.90 -10.65 1.51
N SER A 62 2.84 -11.96 1.25
CA SER A 62 3.33 -12.56 0.01
C SER A 62 4.77 -12.16 -0.37
N GLY A 63 5.65 -12.00 0.62
CA GLY A 63 7.07 -11.72 0.39
C GLY A 63 7.47 -10.25 0.27
N GLN A 64 6.53 -9.31 0.48
CA GLN A 64 6.81 -7.88 0.34
C GLN A 64 6.19 -7.04 1.47
N ASN A 65 6.70 -5.83 1.64
CA ASN A 65 6.09 -4.83 2.52
C ASN A 65 4.94 -4.13 1.78
N LEU A 66 3.84 -3.93 2.48
CA LEU A 66 2.72 -3.10 2.03
C LEU A 66 2.51 -1.96 3.01
N LEU A 67 2.06 -0.82 2.48
CA LEU A 67 1.88 0.42 3.22
C LEU A 67 0.45 0.93 3.10
N PHE A 68 -0.22 1.18 4.22
CA PHE A 68 -1.55 1.76 4.22
C PHE A 68 -1.62 2.91 5.19
N VAL A 69 -2.53 3.84 4.95
CA VAL A 69 -2.91 4.82 5.96
C VAL A 69 -4.38 4.68 6.23
N ASP A 70 -4.76 4.70 7.49
CA ASP A 70 -6.15 4.94 7.85
C ASP A 70 -6.32 6.17 8.71
N ILE A 71 -7.55 6.66 8.69
CA ILE A 71 -8.02 7.67 9.61
C ILE A 71 -8.94 6.95 10.57
N VAL A 72 -8.60 7.02 11.86
CA VAL A 72 -9.48 6.58 12.94
C VAL A 72 -10.11 7.78 13.62
N ALA A 73 -11.36 7.65 14.01
CA ALA A 73 -12.07 8.62 14.82
C ALA A 73 -12.90 7.92 15.88
N LEU A 74 -13.28 8.65 16.93
CA LEU A 74 -14.25 8.13 17.89
C LEU A 74 -15.56 7.80 17.16
N ASN A 75 -16.15 6.66 17.52
CA ASN A 75 -17.51 6.31 17.13
C ASN A 75 -18.51 7.33 17.71
N ASP A 76 -19.77 7.29 17.26
CA ASP A 76 -20.77 8.29 17.67
C ASP A 76 -21.11 8.22 19.18
N SER A 77 -20.80 7.11 19.85
CA SER A 77 -20.92 6.95 21.31
C SER A 77 -19.69 7.41 22.09
N GLU A 78 -18.63 7.86 21.41
CA GLU A 78 -17.35 8.29 21.99
C GLU A 78 -16.63 7.22 22.84
N THR A 79 -16.90 5.94 22.60
CA THR A 79 -16.35 4.83 23.38
C THR A 79 -15.18 4.12 22.72
N GLN A 80 -15.05 4.22 21.40
CA GLN A 80 -14.05 3.46 20.64
C GLN A 80 -13.56 4.24 19.43
N MET A 81 -12.25 4.16 19.17
CA MET A 81 -11.65 4.59 17.91
C MET A 81 -11.93 3.54 16.83
N ILE A 82 -12.61 3.95 15.75
CA ILE A 82 -12.93 3.10 14.60
C ILE A 82 -12.30 3.67 13.33
N PRO A 83 -11.82 2.82 12.40
CA PRO A 83 -11.40 3.28 11.09
C PRO A 83 -12.61 3.83 10.34
N ILE A 84 -12.48 5.07 9.86
CA ILE A 84 -13.55 5.74 9.09
C ILE A 84 -13.17 5.90 7.62
N LYS A 85 -11.88 5.77 7.29
CA LYS A 85 -11.34 5.89 5.94
C LYS A 85 -9.96 5.25 5.87
N GLY A 86 -9.61 4.70 4.70
CA GLY A 86 -8.25 4.28 4.41
C GLY A 86 -7.76 4.70 3.03
N PHE A 87 -6.44 4.70 2.89
CA PHE A 87 -5.68 5.02 1.70
C PHE A 87 -4.83 3.81 1.34
N THR A 88 -4.77 3.53 0.04
CA THR A 88 -3.83 2.58 -0.57
C THR A 88 -3.00 3.30 -1.62
N PHE A 89 -1.75 2.88 -1.78
CA PHE A 89 -0.77 3.53 -2.65
C PHE A 89 -0.36 2.54 -3.74
N LYS A 90 -0.88 2.74 -4.96
CA LYS A 90 -0.73 1.78 -6.06
C LYS A 90 0.73 1.55 -6.45
N GLU A 91 1.57 2.54 -6.20
CA GLU A 91 2.99 2.55 -6.57
C GLU A 91 3.81 1.60 -5.70
N VAL A 92 3.41 1.41 -4.43
CA VAL A 92 4.15 0.58 -3.46
C VAL A 92 3.37 -0.65 -2.95
N ASN A 93 2.06 -0.72 -3.19
CA ASN A 93 1.20 -1.86 -2.81
C ASN A 93 0.81 -2.74 -4.01
N ASN A 94 1.67 -2.82 -5.03
CA ASN A 94 1.44 -3.70 -6.17
C ASN A 94 1.97 -5.09 -5.86
N ASP A 95 1.10 -6.10 -5.88
CA ASP A 95 1.46 -7.46 -5.49
C ASP A 95 2.50 -8.15 -6.39
N HIS A 96 2.86 -7.51 -7.50
CA HIS A 96 3.87 -7.99 -8.44
C HIS A 96 5.21 -7.25 -8.35
N ALA A 97 5.34 -6.25 -7.48
CA ALA A 97 6.53 -5.40 -7.47
C ALA A 97 7.66 -5.88 -6.53
N ASP A 98 7.40 -6.85 -5.64
CA ASP A 98 8.34 -7.36 -4.62
C ASP A 98 9.07 -6.22 -3.91
N ILE A 99 8.30 -5.31 -3.30
CA ILE A 99 8.84 -4.11 -2.65
C ILE A 99 9.25 -4.41 -1.21
N THR A 100 10.50 -4.09 -0.87
CA THR A 100 10.95 -3.94 0.53
C THR A 100 10.99 -2.47 0.91
N ILE A 101 10.46 -2.09 2.08
CA ILE A 101 10.40 -0.69 2.56
C ILE A 101 11.33 -0.51 3.76
N ASP A 102 12.23 0.46 3.66
CA ASP A 102 13.21 0.83 4.67
C ASP A 102 13.14 2.32 5.01
N ASN A 103 13.68 2.71 6.16
CA ASN A 103 13.75 4.11 6.61
C ASN A 103 12.39 4.85 6.54
N LEU A 104 11.32 4.12 6.87
CA LEU A 104 9.96 4.64 6.88
C LEU A 104 9.80 5.66 8.00
N VAL A 105 9.41 6.88 7.65
CA VAL A 105 9.15 7.96 8.60
C VAL A 105 7.81 8.61 8.24
N CYS A 106 6.99 8.82 9.26
CA CYS A 106 5.72 9.51 9.14
C CYS A 106 5.71 10.77 10.01
N HIS A 107 5.27 11.90 9.46
CA HIS A 107 5.13 13.13 10.25
C HIS A 107 3.91 13.95 9.83
N SER A 108 3.36 14.67 10.81
CA SER A 108 2.30 15.64 10.57
C SER A 108 2.87 16.87 9.87
N LEU A 109 2.25 17.27 8.76
CA LEU A 109 2.52 18.55 8.10
C LEU A 109 1.58 19.64 8.61
N ALA A 110 0.33 19.28 8.88
CA ALA A 110 -0.71 20.11 9.46
C ALA A 110 -1.85 19.22 10.00
N ILE A 111 -2.86 19.81 10.63
CA ILE A 111 -4.14 19.11 10.83
C ILE A 111 -4.65 18.64 9.46
N ASN A 112 -5.18 17.41 9.39
CA ASN A 112 -5.67 16.77 8.17
C ASN A 112 -4.59 16.46 7.12
N LYS A 113 -3.30 16.67 7.41
CA LYS A 113 -2.24 16.48 6.42
C LYS A 113 -1.00 15.85 7.01
N ILE A 114 -0.60 14.71 6.46
CA ILE A 114 0.62 14.01 6.84
C ILE A 114 1.53 13.83 5.62
N GLN A 115 2.81 13.60 5.90
CA GLN A 115 3.77 13.17 4.92
C GLN A 115 4.46 11.90 5.40
N ILE A 116 4.66 10.98 4.47
CA ILE A 116 5.43 9.77 4.66
C ILE A 116 6.63 9.85 3.72
N ASN A 117 7.80 9.55 4.24
CA ASN A 117 9.01 9.36 3.44
C ASN A 117 9.58 7.99 3.72
N ALA A 118 10.06 7.32 2.68
CA ALA A 118 10.76 6.06 2.85
C ALA A 118 11.75 5.81 1.73
N THR A 119 12.56 4.78 1.92
CA THR A 119 13.35 4.14 0.87
C THR A 119 12.68 2.82 0.53
N ALA A 120 12.65 2.46 -0.75
CA ALA A 120 12.15 1.17 -1.19
C ALA A 120 13.16 0.50 -2.11
N THR A 121 13.16 -0.83 -2.08
CA THR A 121 13.95 -1.69 -2.96
C THR A 121 13.01 -2.58 -3.75
N ASN A 122 13.12 -2.56 -5.08
CA ASN A 122 12.40 -3.46 -5.96
C ASN A 122 13.14 -4.80 -6.10
N GLY A 123 12.51 -5.91 -5.72
CA GLY A 123 13.12 -7.23 -5.71
C GLY A 123 13.47 -7.81 -7.09
N HIS A 124 12.83 -7.32 -8.17
CA HIS A 124 13.09 -7.85 -9.53
C HIS A 124 14.40 -7.36 -10.13
N ASN A 125 14.79 -6.12 -9.83
CA ASN A 125 15.96 -5.47 -10.44
C ASN A 125 16.92 -4.88 -9.39
N ASN A 126 16.64 -5.04 -8.10
CA ASN A 126 17.35 -4.44 -6.97
C ASN A 126 17.45 -2.90 -7.05
N GLN A 127 16.52 -2.26 -7.76
CA GLN A 127 16.49 -0.80 -7.86
C GLN A 127 16.05 -0.22 -6.52
N VAL A 128 16.90 0.63 -5.95
CA VAL A 128 16.61 1.39 -4.75
C VAL A 128 16.10 2.77 -5.15
N PHE A 129 15.00 3.21 -4.54
CA PHE A 129 14.44 4.53 -4.77
C PHE A 129 13.91 5.13 -3.47
N LYS A 130 13.89 6.45 -3.39
CA LYS A 130 13.21 7.15 -2.30
C LYS A 130 11.82 7.55 -2.78
N PHE A 131 10.85 7.52 -1.89
CA PHE A 131 9.53 8.04 -2.20
C PHE A 131 8.97 8.90 -1.07
N SER A 132 8.07 9.80 -1.46
CA SER A 132 7.31 10.66 -0.58
C SER A 132 5.83 10.56 -0.92
N LEU A 133 5.01 10.39 0.12
CA LEU A 133 3.56 10.45 0.04
C LEU A 133 3.08 11.64 0.86
N ILE A 134 2.27 12.51 0.27
CA ILE A 134 1.56 13.57 0.99
C ILE A 134 0.08 13.24 0.95
N ILE A 135 -0.53 13.08 2.12
CA ILE A 135 -1.94 12.70 2.24
C ILE A 135 -2.72 13.89 2.79
N ASP A 136 -3.78 14.26 2.10
CA ASP A 136 -4.75 15.29 2.49
C ASP A 136 -6.06 14.58 2.84
N GLY A 137 -6.29 14.40 4.14
CA GLY A 137 -7.45 13.69 4.67
C GLY A 137 -8.76 14.45 4.54
N GLU A 138 -8.70 15.78 4.35
CA GLU A 138 -9.88 16.61 4.09
C GLU A 138 -10.33 16.45 2.64
N LYS A 139 -9.40 16.55 1.69
CA LYS A 139 -9.70 16.40 0.25
C LYS A 139 -9.84 14.95 -0.21
N ASN A 140 -9.48 13.99 0.64
CA ASN A 140 -9.42 12.58 0.30
C ASN A 140 -8.47 12.28 -0.87
N THR A 141 -7.28 12.87 -0.85
CA THR A 141 -6.29 12.71 -1.92
C THR A 141 -4.93 12.40 -1.36
N TYR A 142 -4.10 11.75 -2.16
CA TYR A 142 -2.66 11.69 -1.91
C TYR A 142 -1.88 12.13 -3.14
N GLN A 143 -0.66 12.56 -2.90
CA GLN A 143 0.35 12.82 -3.93
C GLN A 143 1.52 11.89 -3.69
N TYR A 144 1.97 11.21 -4.74
CA TYR A 144 3.17 10.37 -4.72
C TYR A 144 4.27 11.06 -5.52
N LYS A 145 5.48 11.05 -4.97
CA LYS A 145 6.70 11.48 -5.66
C LYS A 145 7.78 10.46 -5.38
N GLU A 146 8.41 9.98 -6.43
CA GLU A 146 9.61 9.13 -6.34
C GLU A 146 10.84 9.87 -6.84
N ASP A 147 11.98 9.45 -6.32
CA ASP A 147 13.29 9.95 -6.68
C ASP A 147 14.27 8.77 -6.81
N PHE A 148 14.77 8.61 -8.04
CA PHE A 148 15.77 7.61 -8.41
C PHE A 148 17.19 8.16 -8.39
N SER A 149 17.40 9.39 -7.91
CA SER A 149 18.74 9.98 -7.87
C SER A 149 19.66 9.10 -7.02
N ASN A 150 20.70 8.61 -7.70
CA ASN A 150 21.65 7.61 -7.25
C ASN A 150 22.23 7.96 -5.86
N GLN A 151 22.40 6.93 -5.02
CA GLN A 151 23.41 6.94 -3.97
C GLN A 151 24.81 7.07 -4.60
#